data_AF-F5LHN3-F1
#
_entry.id   AF-F5LHN3-F1
#
_cell.length_a   1.000
_cell.length_b   1.000
_cell.length_c   1.000
_cell.angle_alpha   90.00
_cell.angle_beta   90.00
_cell.angle_gamma   90.00
#
_symmetry.space_group_name_H-M   'P 1'
#
loop_
_entity.id
_entity.type
_entity.pdbx_description
1 polymer ?
#
loop_
_entity_poly.entity_id
_entity_poly.type
_entity_poly.pdbx_seq_one_letter_code
_entity_poly.pdbx_strand_id
1 'polypeptide(L)'
;MKGFKAVDWARKLWNQSRAQWHSLTGNKAEPSTELAAGPAVRGKGFFLYSVSSIAVIGFLTVSGQQYVKANLADIYPVKVGQETLGYISSKEVLQEYKQEREEKLEKQYPDVHMALPDIEEPKPEKAFMKKTDDQQVLALLDEKLKPVASGVELVIEGKTYAIVKDQATADRVLAEIKKPFEQKEKESKVAVLSADGSPSAAPATVEKVEFVQQVKTEEAVDIQPQDVMKPEELIAKIKTGGVQPTKYTVVAGDCVGCIAQKLNIPKQVIYDKNPWIHDDMIREGDVLDLTVIQPALSVKTVEKMVENEEVHFETEVETDPTMKEGIVETISPGKNGLKQVTYELTKINGQLTDEKIVGEDIVEQPVTEKVRKGTKVVKGEGTGTFAWPVLSQSITSTFGTRWGKMHKGIDIVGNHTIMAADNGKVVSAGYKSDYGNYVLIDHMNGYETMYAHMSKVETTAGTIVEKGEQIGIMGSTGDSTGVHLHFEVHKGGSLENPLKYLNR
;
A
#
# COMPACT_ATOMS: atom_id res chain seq x y z
N MET A 1 -41.65 -34.55 13.86
CA MET A 1 -41.95 -36.00 13.91
C MET A 1 -40.77 -36.71 14.56
N LYS A 2 -41.06 -37.59 15.56
CA LYS A 2 -40.36 -38.82 16.01
C LYS A 2 -38.82 -38.84 15.91
N GLY A 3 -38.04 -38.91 17.00
CA GLY A 3 -37.92 -40.03 17.97
C GLY A 3 -36.74 -40.94 17.54
N PHE A 4 -35.87 -41.55 18.36
CA PHE A 4 -35.87 -41.88 19.79
C PHE A 4 -34.49 -42.52 20.17
N LYS A 5 -34.03 -42.31 21.43
CA LYS A 5 -33.13 -43.14 22.30
C LYS A 5 -31.63 -43.21 21.93
N ALA A 6 -30.67 -43.12 22.86
CA ALA A 6 -30.68 -43.65 24.23
C ALA A 6 -29.83 -42.85 25.23
N VAL A 7 -30.24 -42.98 26.50
CA VAL A 7 -29.65 -42.52 27.75
C VAL A 7 -28.96 -43.73 28.37
N ASP A 8 -27.68 -43.67 28.78
CA ASP A 8 -27.16 -44.39 29.99
C ASP A 8 -25.64 -44.24 30.26
N TRP A 9 -25.12 -43.02 30.49
CA TRP A 9 -23.72 -42.92 30.99
C TRP A 9 -23.44 -41.81 32.02
N ALA A 10 -24.44 -41.01 32.41
CA ALA A 10 -24.26 -39.90 33.36
C ALA A 10 -25.01 -40.07 34.70
N ARG A 11 -25.70 -41.20 34.91
CA ARG A 11 -26.45 -41.48 36.16
C ARG A 11 -25.83 -42.58 37.04
N LYS A 12 -24.65 -43.10 36.66
CA LYS A 12 -23.97 -44.21 37.35
C LYS A 12 -22.69 -43.82 38.13
N LEU A 13 -22.38 -42.53 38.26
CA LEU A 13 -21.20 -42.05 39.01
C LEU A 13 -21.50 -41.07 40.15
N TRP A 14 -22.77 -40.77 40.42
CA TRP A 14 -23.17 -39.92 41.56
C TRP A 14 -23.80 -40.70 42.74
N ASN A 15 -24.24 -41.94 42.55
CA ASN A 15 -24.90 -42.74 43.60
C ASN A 15 -24.15 -44.05 43.95
N GLN A 16 -22.82 -44.00 44.04
CA GLN A 16 -22.00 -45.04 44.69
C GLN A 16 -20.79 -44.42 45.40
N SER A 17 -21.02 -43.71 46.51
CA SER A 17 -20.05 -43.52 47.61
C SER A 17 -20.72 -42.84 48.80
N ARG A 18 -21.81 -43.43 49.30
CA ARG A 18 -22.34 -43.15 50.64
C ARG A 18 -22.89 -44.44 51.27
N ALA A 19 -22.03 -45.44 51.29
CA ALA A 19 -22.11 -46.65 52.11
C ALA A 19 -20.69 -47.24 52.12
N GLN A 20 -20.27 -47.81 53.26
CA GLN A 20 -18.93 -48.35 53.55
C GLN A 20 -17.85 -47.34 53.95
N TRP A 21 -18.07 -46.70 55.09
CA TRP A 21 -17.01 -46.52 56.09
C TRP A 21 -17.41 -47.34 57.31
N HIS A 22 -16.89 -48.57 57.42
CA HIS A 22 -16.56 -49.28 58.67
C HIS A 22 -16.00 -50.68 58.37
N SER A 23 -14.97 -51.05 59.15
CA SER A 23 -14.14 -52.29 59.14
C SER A 23 -13.09 -52.33 58.03
N LEU A 24 -11.79 -52.52 58.26
CA LEU A 24 -11.06 -53.38 59.20
C LEU A 24 -9.78 -52.64 59.64
N THR A 25 -9.51 -52.44 60.93
CA THR A 25 -8.85 -53.46 61.77
C THR A 25 -9.67 -53.75 63.02
N GLY A 26 -10.30 -54.92 63.06
CA GLY A 26 -10.89 -55.44 64.29
C GLY A 26 -9.80 -55.93 65.23
N ASN A 27 -9.96 -55.63 66.52
CA ASN A 27 -9.80 -56.65 67.53
C ASN A 27 -10.98 -56.54 68.49
N LYS A 28 -11.82 -57.57 68.48
CA LYS A 28 -12.97 -57.76 69.36
C LYS A 28 -12.48 -58.27 70.72
N ALA A 29 -13.02 -57.72 71.79
CA ALA A 29 -13.42 -58.49 72.96
C ALA A 29 -14.68 -57.85 73.54
N GLU A 30 -15.71 -58.67 73.70
CA GLU A 30 -17.10 -58.34 74.03
C GLU A 30 -17.30 -57.97 75.52
N PRO A 31 -18.40 -57.28 75.87
CA PRO A 31 -18.88 -57.22 77.26
C PRO A 31 -20.19 -58.01 77.44
N SER A 32 -20.23 -58.84 78.48
CA SER A 32 -21.43 -59.43 79.10
C SER A 32 -20.99 -59.88 80.50
N THR A 33 -21.71 -59.77 81.61
CA THR A 33 -23.05 -59.29 81.98
C THR A 33 -23.07 -59.28 83.52
N GLU A 34 -23.77 -58.30 84.08
CA GLU A 34 -24.59 -58.33 85.32
C GLU A 34 -24.11 -58.78 86.73
N LEU A 35 -24.56 -57.93 87.67
CA LEU A 35 -25.07 -58.17 89.03
C LEU A 35 -24.08 -58.46 90.19
N ALA A 36 -23.97 -57.51 91.12
CA ALA A 36 -24.77 -57.54 92.36
C ALA A 36 -24.43 -56.37 93.29
N ALA A 37 -25.47 -55.85 93.95
CA ALA A 37 -25.37 -54.84 95.00
C ALA A 37 -25.23 -55.48 96.40
N GLY A 38 -24.40 -54.86 97.24
CA GLY A 38 -24.51 -54.82 98.70
C GLY A 38 -23.33 -55.43 99.50
N PRO A 39 -23.09 -55.04 100.76
CA PRO A 39 -23.55 -53.85 101.48
C PRO A 39 -22.40 -52.98 102.05
N ALA A 40 -22.79 -51.82 102.58
CA ALA A 40 -21.95 -50.82 103.20
C ALA A 40 -21.08 -51.34 104.36
N VAL A 41 -19.80 -50.98 104.36
CA VAL A 41 -18.96 -50.95 105.56
C VAL A 41 -18.29 -49.59 105.66
N ARG A 42 -18.64 -48.87 106.74
CA ARG A 42 -17.99 -47.64 107.20
C ARG A 42 -16.50 -47.90 107.43
N GLY A 43 -15.64 -47.18 106.72
CA GLY A 43 -14.21 -47.06 107.02
C GLY A 43 -13.76 -45.63 106.74
N LYS A 44 -13.52 -44.86 107.80
CA LYS A 44 -12.96 -43.51 107.72
C LYS A 44 -11.50 -43.57 107.25
N GLY A 45 -11.12 -42.68 106.34
CA GLY A 45 -9.73 -42.23 106.18
C GLY A 45 -9.18 -42.24 104.75
N PHE A 46 -8.48 -41.16 104.40
CA PHE A 46 -7.62 -40.96 103.22
C PHE A 46 -8.25 -40.44 101.92
N PHE A 47 -8.75 -39.21 101.98
CA PHE A 47 -8.76 -38.26 100.86
C PHE A 47 -7.45 -37.46 100.91
N LEU A 48 -6.44 -37.72 100.05
CA LEU A 48 -5.36 -36.76 99.74
C LEU A 48 -4.36 -37.14 98.61
N TYR A 49 -4.58 -38.18 97.80
CA TYR A 49 -3.64 -38.55 96.71
C TYR A 49 -4.25 -38.68 95.29
N SER A 50 -5.41 -38.08 95.02
CA SER A 50 -6.05 -38.16 93.69
C SER A 50 -5.95 -36.89 92.83
N VAL A 51 -5.58 -35.73 93.39
CA VAL A 51 -5.43 -34.49 92.62
C VAL A 51 -4.04 -34.40 91.96
N SER A 52 -3.01 -34.97 92.59
CA SER A 52 -1.62 -34.89 92.10
C SER A 52 -1.37 -35.81 90.90
N SER A 53 -1.96 -37.00 90.87
CA SER A 53 -1.83 -37.97 89.76
C SER A 53 -2.63 -37.54 88.51
N ILE A 54 -3.81 -36.94 88.67
CA ILE A 54 -4.57 -36.35 87.54
C ILE A 54 -3.86 -35.10 87.00
N ALA A 55 -3.26 -34.27 87.87
CA ALA A 55 -2.47 -33.13 87.45
C ALA A 55 -1.19 -33.54 86.70
N VAL A 56 -0.50 -34.61 87.13
CA VAL A 56 0.69 -35.14 86.42
C VAL A 56 0.33 -35.77 85.08
N ILE A 57 -0.78 -36.53 84.99
CA ILE A 57 -1.26 -37.09 83.70
C ILE A 57 -1.76 -35.97 82.76
N GLY A 58 -2.45 -34.97 83.31
CA GLY A 58 -2.85 -33.76 82.57
C GLY A 58 -1.64 -32.96 82.08
N PHE A 59 -0.61 -32.81 82.91
CA PHE A 59 0.64 -32.14 82.53
C PHE A 59 1.45 -32.95 81.51
N LEU A 60 1.49 -34.28 81.59
CA LEU A 60 2.16 -35.16 80.62
C LEU A 60 1.41 -35.23 79.27
N THR A 61 0.09 -35.17 79.28
CA THR A 61 -0.72 -35.13 78.05
C THR A 61 -0.67 -33.75 77.40
N VAL A 62 -0.71 -32.67 78.17
CA VAL A 62 -0.53 -31.31 77.65
C VAL A 62 0.90 -31.06 77.20
N SER A 63 1.91 -31.50 77.95
CA SER A 63 3.32 -31.38 77.55
C SER A 63 3.67 -32.30 76.38
N GLY A 64 3.10 -33.52 76.32
CA GLY A 64 3.23 -34.42 75.17
C GLY A 64 2.53 -33.87 73.93
N GLN A 65 1.33 -33.30 74.06
CA GLN A 65 0.65 -32.62 72.96
C GLN A 65 1.37 -31.33 72.55
N GLN A 66 1.94 -30.57 73.48
CA GLN A 66 2.79 -29.41 73.19
C GLN A 66 4.10 -29.83 72.52
N TYR A 67 4.71 -30.95 72.93
CA TYR A 67 5.92 -31.49 72.32
C TYR A 67 5.67 -31.95 70.89
N VAL A 68 4.56 -32.66 70.64
CA VAL A 68 4.14 -33.03 69.29
C VAL A 68 3.83 -31.80 68.45
N LYS A 69 3.08 -30.83 68.99
CA LYS A 69 2.79 -29.55 68.30
C LYS A 69 4.04 -28.72 68.02
N ALA A 70 5.03 -28.73 68.90
CA ALA A 70 6.28 -27.98 68.74
C ALA A 70 7.26 -28.64 67.76
N ASN A 71 7.12 -29.95 67.49
CA ASN A 71 7.96 -30.71 66.56
C ASN A 71 7.20 -31.14 65.29
N LEU A 72 6.00 -30.61 65.07
CA LEU A 72 5.25 -30.71 63.82
C LEU A 72 5.69 -29.56 62.92
N ALA A 73 6.41 -29.89 61.85
CA ALA A 73 6.79 -28.95 60.80
C ALA A 73 5.94 -29.20 59.55
N ASP A 74 5.65 -28.13 58.81
CA ASP A 74 5.08 -28.23 57.47
C ASP A 74 6.21 -28.61 56.51
N ILE A 75 6.01 -29.69 55.75
CA ILE A 75 6.91 -30.15 54.70
C ILE A 75 6.17 -30.17 53.37
N TYR A 76 6.91 -30.01 52.27
CA TYR A 76 6.31 -29.79 50.95
C TYR A 76 6.76 -30.91 50.00
N PRO A 77 5.85 -31.79 49.54
CA PRO A 77 6.19 -32.88 48.63
C PRO A 77 6.39 -32.37 47.20
N VAL A 78 7.59 -32.52 46.65
CA VAL A 78 7.90 -32.12 45.27
C VAL A 78 7.61 -33.26 44.30
N LYS A 79 6.82 -32.97 43.27
CA LYS A 79 6.43 -33.94 42.24
C LYS A 79 6.77 -33.44 40.85
N VAL A 80 7.18 -34.36 39.99
CA VAL A 80 7.31 -34.14 38.54
C VAL A 80 6.48 -35.21 37.85
N GLY A 81 5.39 -34.80 37.19
CA GLY A 81 4.39 -35.72 36.68
C GLY A 81 3.69 -36.51 37.79
N GLN A 82 3.81 -37.85 37.78
CA GLN A 82 3.23 -38.73 38.80
C GLN A 82 4.24 -39.22 39.84
N GLU A 83 5.52 -38.85 39.73
CA GLU A 83 6.60 -39.29 40.61
C GLU A 83 6.87 -38.26 41.71
N THR A 84 6.89 -38.69 42.97
CA THR A 84 7.31 -37.85 44.12
C THR A 84 8.82 -37.96 44.28
N LEU A 85 9.54 -36.86 44.03
CA LEU A 85 11.01 -36.82 44.11
C LEU A 85 11.51 -36.70 45.55
N GLY A 86 10.73 -36.08 46.43
CA GLY A 86 11.05 -35.97 47.86
C GLY A 86 10.26 -34.86 48.56
N TYR A 87 10.77 -34.41 49.71
CA TYR A 87 10.15 -33.38 50.54
C TYR A 87 11.14 -32.26 50.79
N ILE A 88 10.70 -31.01 50.63
CA ILE A 88 11.49 -29.80 50.92
C ILE A 88 10.97 -29.11 52.18
N SER A 89 11.86 -28.35 52.82
CA SER A 89 11.60 -27.65 54.08
C SER A 89 10.62 -26.47 53.94
N SER A 90 10.61 -25.80 52.79
CA SER A 90 9.74 -24.66 52.54
C SER A 90 9.44 -24.48 51.04
N LYS A 91 8.36 -23.78 50.71
CA LYS A 91 8.01 -23.46 49.31
C LYS A 91 9.00 -22.49 48.66
N GLU A 92 9.66 -21.66 49.48
CA GLU A 92 10.65 -20.67 49.05
C GLU A 92 11.87 -21.35 48.42
N VAL A 93 12.29 -22.52 48.92
CA VAL A 93 13.39 -23.32 48.33
C VAL A 93 13.12 -23.66 46.86
N LEU A 94 11.88 -24.01 46.52
CA LEU A 94 11.50 -24.33 45.14
C LEU A 94 11.39 -23.06 44.27
N GLN A 95 10.96 -21.93 44.85
CA GLN A 95 10.90 -20.65 44.15
C GLN A 95 12.30 -20.11 43.84
N GLU A 96 13.21 -20.14 44.82
CA GLU A 96 14.62 -19.78 44.65
C GLU A 96 15.30 -20.68 43.62
N TYR A 97 15.05 -22.00 43.68
CA TYR A 97 15.55 -22.94 42.68
C TYR A 97 15.08 -22.59 41.25
N LYS A 98 13.78 -22.33 41.07
CA LYS A 98 13.24 -21.93 39.76
C LYS A 98 13.89 -20.64 39.26
N GLN A 99 13.95 -19.61 40.10
CA GLN A 99 14.56 -18.32 39.75
C GLN A 99 16.04 -18.44 39.40
N GLU A 100 16.84 -19.09 40.24
CA GLU A 100 18.27 -19.29 39.96
C GLU A 100 18.51 -20.10 38.69
N ARG A 101 17.67 -21.11 38.44
CA ARG A 101 17.79 -21.98 37.28
C ARG A 101 17.41 -21.24 36.01
N GLU A 102 16.32 -20.48 36.03
CA GLU A 102 15.89 -19.59 34.95
C GLU A 102 16.97 -18.54 34.65
N GLU A 103 17.52 -17.86 35.66
CA GLU A 103 18.62 -16.90 35.46
C GLU A 103 19.88 -17.53 34.85
N LYS A 104 20.23 -18.76 35.27
CA LYS A 104 21.36 -19.50 34.69
C LYS A 104 21.09 -19.86 33.23
N LEU A 105 19.86 -20.27 32.91
CA LEU A 105 19.45 -20.58 31.54
C LEU A 105 19.43 -19.34 30.65
N GLU A 106 18.94 -18.20 31.13
CA GLU A 106 18.98 -16.93 30.39
C GLU A 106 20.40 -16.46 30.10
N LYS A 107 21.32 -16.63 31.06
CA LYS A 107 22.75 -16.31 30.87
C LYS A 107 23.42 -17.27 29.87
N GLN A 108 23.02 -18.53 29.87
CA GLN A 108 23.56 -19.56 28.97
C GLN A 108 23.01 -19.45 27.54
N TYR A 109 21.73 -19.05 27.40
CA TYR A 109 21.01 -18.94 26.13
C TYR A 109 20.38 -17.54 25.98
N PRO A 110 21.17 -16.49 25.75
CA PRO A 110 20.64 -15.10 25.68
C PRO A 110 19.65 -14.88 24.51
N ASP A 111 19.81 -15.66 23.43
CA ASP A 111 19.07 -15.51 22.19
C ASP A 111 17.75 -16.34 22.14
N VAL A 112 17.50 -17.20 23.13
CA VAL A 112 16.36 -18.15 23.15
C VAL A 112 15.70 -18.12 24.52
N HIS A 113 14.36 -18.12 24.57
CA HIS A 113 13.67 -18.31 25.83
C HIS A 113 13.65 -19.80 26.19
N MET A 114 14.28 -20.14 27.32
CA MET A 114 14.30 -21.51 27.84
C MET A 114 13.34 -21.57 29.03
N ALA A 115 12.26 -22.32 28.89
CA ALA A 115 11.31 -22.55 29.96
C ALA A 115 11.57 -23.89 30.63
N LEU A 116 11.41 -23.92 31.96
CA LEU A 116 11.34 -25.18 32.69
C LEU A 116 9.90 -25.71 32.61
N PRO A 117 9.70 -27.03 32.49
CA PRO A 117 8.38 -27.61 32.65
C PRO A 117 7.76 -27.21 33.99
N ASP A 118 6.44 -26.99 34.00
CA ASP A 118 5.73 -26.61 35.21
C ASP A 118 5.88 -27.68 36.31
N ILE A 119 6.32 -27.22 37.48
CA ILE A 119 6.34 -28.01 38.71
C ILE A 119 5.08 -27.67 39.50
N GLU A 120 4.25 -28.67 39.79
CA GLU A 120 3.03 -28.52 40.60
C GLU A 120 3.38 -27.89 41.95
N GLU A 121 2.65 -26.84 42.35
CA GLU A 121 2.87 -26.20 43.64
C GLU A 121 2.58 -27.20 44.78
N PRO A 122 3.57 -27.48 45.64
CA PRO A 122 3.41 -28.50 46.67
C PRO A 122 2.47 -28.00 47.78
N LYS A 123 1.47 -28.80 48.12
CA LYS A 123 0.60 -28.53 49.27
C LYS A 123 1.29 -28.95 50.57
N PRO A 124 1.19 -28.15 51.66
CA PRO A 124 1.87 -28.46 52.91
C PRO A 124 1.32 -29.74 53.54
N GLU A 125 2.21 -30.64 53.96
CA GLU A 125 1.92 -31.82 54.76
C GLU A 125 2.56 -31.67 56.14
N LYS A 126 1.87 -32.09 57.20
CA LYS A 126 2.43 -32.03 58.56
C LYS A 126 3.21 -33.29 58.89
N ALA A 127 4.48 -33.13 59.26
CA ALA A 127 5.31 -34.25 59.67
C ALA A 127 5.98 -34.00 61.03
N PHE A 128 6.00 -35.04 61.86
CA PHE A 128 6.63 -35.01 63.18
C PHE A 128 8.09 -35.47 63.08
N MET A 129 9.03 -34.61 63.48
CA MET A 129 10.49 -34.88 63.49
C MET A 129 11.11 -35.38 62.17
N LYS A 130 10.45 -35.14 61.02
CA LYS A 130 10.97 -35.56 59.71
C LYS A 130 12.02 -34.55 59.24
N LYS A 131 13.24 -35.02 58.99
CA LYS A 131 14.29 -34.22 58.35
C LYS A 131 14.06 -34.23 56.84
N THR A 132 14.03 -33.06 56.22
CA THR A 132 14.06 -32.91 54.76
C THR A 132 15.52 -32.78 54.30
N ASP A 133 15.80 -33.18 53.07
CA ASP A 133 17.09 -32.97 52.42
C ASP A 133 16.84 -32.19 51.14
N ASP A 134 16.86 -30.87 51.29
CA ASP A 134 16.51 -29.94 50.22
C ASP A 134 17.52 -30.08 49.06
N GLN A 135 18.82 -30.24 49.35
CA GLN A 135 19.87 -30.36 48.33
C GLN A 135 19.71 -31.62 47.48
N GLN A 136 19.38 -32.76 48.10
CA GLN A 136 19.15 -34.00 47.37
C GLN A 136 17.95 -33.89 46.43
N VAL A 137 16.86 -33.27 46.89
CA VAL A 137 15.65 -33.09 46.07
C VAL A 137 15.91 -32.13 44.89
N LEU A 138 16.64 -31.05 45.12
CA LEU A 138 17.04 -30.12 44.06
C LEU A 138 17.97 -30.78 43.02
N ALA A 139 18.89 -31.65 43.44
CA ALA A 139 19.75 -32.39 42.50
C ALA A 139 18.97 -33.38 41.62
N LEU A 140 17.95 -34.04 42.18
CA LEU A 140 17.04 -34.91 41.42
C LEU A 140 16.15 -34.11 40.46
N LEU A 141 15.73 -32.91 40.86
CA LEU A 141 15.02 -31.97 39.99
C LEU A 141 15.89 -31.55 38.80
N ASP A 142 17.17 -31.24 39.01
CA ASP A 142 18.10 -30.89 37.92
C ASP A 142 18.28 -32.01 36.88
N GLU A 143 18.21 -33.28 37.31
CA GLU A 143 18.30 -34.43 36.41
C GLU A 143 17.01 -34.64 35.59
N LYS A 144 15.85 -34.42 36.23
CA LYS A 144 14.53 -34.74 35.67
C LYS A 144 13.90 -33.59 34.88
N LEU A 145 14.12 -32.34 35.28
CA LEU A 145 13.59 -31.15 34.62
C LEU A 145 14.54 -30.67 33.54
N LYS A 146 14.36 -31.23 32.34
CA LYS A 146 15.05 -30.75 31.16
C LYS A 146 14.38 -29.46 30.67
N PRO A 147 15.12 -28.36 30.49
CA PRO A 147 14.56 -27.14 29.93
C PRO A 147 14.17 -27.37 28.48
N VAL A 148 13.05 -26.79 28.08
CA VAL A 148 12.57 -26.76 26.70
C VAL A 148 12.70 -25.34 26.18
N ALA A 149 13.08 -25.19 24.91
CA ALA A 149 13.00 -23.89 24.29
C ALA A 149 11.54 -23.57 23.96
N SER A 150 11.18 -22.30 24.11
CA SER A 150 9.92 -21.74 23.67
C SER A 150 10.17 -20.44 22.92
N GLY A 151 9.19 -20.06 22.11
CA GLY A 151 9.28 -18.87 21.29
C GLY A 151 7.94 -18.51 20.69
N VAL A 152 7.97 -17.59 19.73
CA VAL A 152 6.80 -17.15 18.99
C VAL A 152 7.00 -17.45 17.52
N GLU A 153 6.06 -18.20 16.96
CA GLU A 153 6.00 -18.52 15.56
C GLU A 153 5.37 -17.35 14.78
N LEU A 154 6.09 -16.85 13.79
CA LEU A 154 5.59 -15.88 12.84
C LEU A 154 4.96 -16.60 11.65
N VAL A 155 3.64 -16.55 11.57
CA VAL A 155 2.84 -17.19 10.51
C VAL A 155 2.45 -16.13 9.47
N ILE A 156 2.84 -16.35 8.23
CA ILE A 156 2.50 -15.49 7.08
C ILE A 156 1.69 -16.32 6.10
N GLU A 157 0.49 -15.87 5.74
CA GLU A 157 -0.42 -16.59 4.82
C GLU A 157 -0.70 -18.04 5.27
N GLY A 158 -0.80 -18.25 6.60
CA GLY A 158 -1.06 -19.57 7.19
C GLY A 158 0.12 -20.54 7.18
N LYS A 159 1.33 -20.07 6.81
CA LYS A 159 2.57 -20.87 6.86
C LYS A 159 3.56 -20.29 7.87
N THR A 160 4.15 -21.18 8.66
CA THR A 160 5.31 -20.88 9.51
C THR A 160 6.44 -20.27 8.68
N TYR A 161 6.81 -19.02 8.98
CA TYR A 161 7.89 -18.33 8.28
C TYR A 161 9.19 -18.33 9.08
N ALA A 162 9.10 -18.13 10.39
CA ALA A 162 10.23 -18.17 11.33
C ALA A 162 9.72 -18.28 12.78
N ILE A 163 10.61 -18.66 13.69
CA ILE A 163 10.37 -18.65 15.13
C ILE A 163 11.32 -17.61 15.75
N VAL A 164 10.81 -16.76 16.63
CA VAL A 164 11.59 -15.74 17.35
C VAL A 164 11.50 -15.94 18.86
N LYS A 165 12.39 -15.28 19.60
CA LYS A 165 12.51 -15.43 21.06
C LYS A 165 11.20 -15.20 21.82
N ASP A 166 10.47 -14.14 21.48
CA ASP A 166 9.27 -13.71 22.22
C ASP A 166 8.37 -12.81 21.35
N GLN A 167 7.17 -12.51 21.85
CA GLN A 167 6.18 -11.67 21.17
C GLN A 167 6.72 -10.25 20.95
N ALA A 168 7.45 -9.69 21.92
CA ALA A 168 8.04 -8.36 21.80
C ALA A 168 9.03 -8.26 20.64
N THR A 169 9.79 -9.34 20.39
CA THR A 169 10.72 -9.46 19.27
C THR A 169 9.96 -9.56 17.94
N ALA A 170 8.89 -10.34 17.88
CA ALA A 170 8.02 -10.43 16.69
C ALA A 170 7.43 -9.05 16.33
N ASP A 171 6.86 -8.35 17.31
CA ASP A 171 6.25 -7.04 17.13
C ASP A 171 7.28 -6.00 16.69
N ARG A 172 8.48 -6.02 17.27
CA ARG A 172 9.59 -5.15 16.88
C ARG A 172 10.01 -5.36 15.42
N VAL A 173 10.15 -6.61 14.99
CA VAL A 173 10.50 -6.94 13.59
C VAL A 173 9.44 -6.40 12.63
N LEU A 174 8.16 -6.63 12.94
CA LEU A 174 7.05 -6.13 12.12
C LEU A 174 6.99 -4.60 12.08
N ALA A 175 7.23 -3.93 13.21
CA ALA A 175 7.28 -2.47 13.28
C ALA A 175 8.47 -1.91 12.48
N GLU A 176 9.64 -2.55 12.53
CA GLU A 176 10.83 -2.11 11.79
C GLU A 176 10.64 -2.20 10.26
N ILE A 177 9.85 -3.18 9.79
CA ILE A 177 9.48 -3.30 8.38
C ILE A 177 8.50 -2.18 7.97
N LYS A 178 7.58 -1.78 8.84
CA LYS A 178 6.62 -0.69 8.57
C LYS A 178 7.23 0.71 8.66
N LYS A 179 8.21 0.91 9.55
CA LYS A 179 8.82 2.22 9.86
C LYS A 179 9.22 3.07 8.64
N PRO A 180 9.83 2.53 7.56
CA PRO A 180 10.17 3.31 6.37
C PRO A 180 8.96 3.91 5.64
N PHE A 181 7.77 3.31 5.82
CA PHE A 181 6.53 3.68 5.15
C PHE A 181 5.61 4.54 6.03
N GLU A 182 5.94 4.70 7.31
CA GLU A 182 5.24 5.58 8.24
C GLU A 182 5.74 7.03 8.18
N GLN A 183 6.93 7.26 7.62
CA GLN A 183 7.50 8.60 7.51
C GLN A 183 6.71 9.45 6.51
N LYS A 184 5.92 10.37 7.06
CA LYS A 184 5.53 11.63 6.42
C LYS A 184 6.83 12.38 6.08
N GLU A 185 6.86 13.06 4.93
CA GLU A 185 8.00 13.83 4.41
C GLU A 185 8.98 13.08 3.49
N LYS A 186 8.49 12.63 2.35
CA LYS A 186 9.19 13.04 1.12
C LYS A 186 8.17 13.67 0.21
N GLU A 187 8.53 14.84 -0.33
CA GLU A 187 7.88 15.40 -1.51
C GLU A 187 7.70 14.25 -2.50
N SER A 188 6.46 13.78 -2.60
CA SER A 188 6.10 12.89 -3.69
C SER A 188 6.18 13.79 -4.91
N LYS A 189 7.34 13.78 -5.59
CA LYS A 189 7.40 14.20 -6.99
C LYS A 189 6.62 13.14 -7.76
N VAL A 190 5.31 13.15 -7.62
CA VAL A 190 4.43 12.53 -8.60
C VAL A 190 4.61 13.44 -9.81
N ALA A 191 5.55 13.07 -10.67
CA ALA A 191 5.69 13.68 -11.98
C ALA A 191 4.50 13.19 -12.80
N VAL A 192 3.32 13.72 -12.52
CA VAL A 192 2.19 13.66 -13.44
C VAL A 192 2.41 14.79 -14.44
N LEU A 193 2.20 14.44 -15.71
CA LEU A 193 2.53 15.19 -16.92
C LEU A 193 1.71 16.49 -17.05
N SER A 194 1.97 17.49 -16.21
CA SER A 194 1.35 18.81 -16.32
C SER A 194 2.34 19.76 -17.01
N ALA A 195 2.02 20.09 -18.26
CA ALA A 195 2.91 20.74 -19.22
C ALA A 195 3.36 22.16 -18.84
N ASP A 196 2.76 22.82 -17.84
CA ASP A 196 2.96 24.27 -17.65
C ASP A 196 3.28 24.73 -16.22
N GLY A 197 3.67 23.82 -15.32
CA GLY A 197 4.36 24.22 -14.07
C GLY A 197 3.59 25.19 -13.16
N SER A 198 2.57 24.68 -12.47
CA SER A 198 2.18 24.92 -11.06
C SER A 198 0.66 24.99 -10.92
N PRO A 199 0.04 24.03 -10.21
CA PRO A 199 -0.33 24.30 -8.83
C PRO A 199 0.43 23.45 -7.80
N SER A 200 0.70 24.02 -6.63
CA SER A 200 1.40 23.36 -5.53
C SER A 200 0.54 22.24 -4.95
N ALA A 201 0.87 20.99 -5.22
CA ALA A 201 0.31 19.87 -4.47
C ALA A 201 0.78 19.94 -3.01
N ALA A 202 -0.15 19.78 -2.07
CA ALA A 202 0.21 19.61 -0.67
C ALA A 202 0.91 18.25 -0.48
N PRO A 203 1.86 18.13 0.46
CA PRO A 203 2.50 16.84 0.74
C PRO A 203 1.44 15.81 1.14
N ALA A 204 1.51 14.62 0.53
CA ALA A 204 0.61 13.53 0.82
C ALA A 204 0.71 13.11 2.30
N THR A 205 -0.45 12.88 2.93
CA THR A 205 -0.56 12.48 4.33
C THR A 205 -0.88 11.00 4.42
N VAL A 206 -0.01 10.22 5.07
CA VAL A 206 -0.25 8.80 5.31
C VAL A 206 -1.36 8.64 6.36
N GLU A 207 -2.47 7.99 5.98
CA GLU A 207 -3.59 7.66 6.86
C GLU A 207 -3.47 6.26 7.45
N LYS A 208 -3.02 5.29 6.66
CA LYS A 208 -3.00 3.88 7.05
C LYS A 208 -1.75 3.19 6.55
N VAL A 209 -1.16 2.35 7.40
CA VAL A 209 -0.02 1.47 7.07
C VAL A 209 -0.35 0.05 7.53
N GLU A 210 -0.46 -0.89 6.59
CA GLU A 210 -0.79 -2.28 6.88
C GLU A 210 0.03 -3.25 6.01
N PHE A 211 0.11 -4.52 6.41
CA PHE A 211 0.68 -5.53 5.54
C PHE A 211 -0.39 -6.00 4.55
N VAL A 212 0.04 -6.28 3.32
CA VAL A 212 -0.83 -6.90 2.30
C VAL A 212 -1.15 -8.34 2.70
N GLN A 213 -0.13 -9.06 3.18
CA GLN A 213 -0.27 -10.44 3.64
C GLN A 213 -0.87 -10.52 5.04
N GLN A 214 -1.58 -11.62 5.32
CA GLN A 214 -2.06 -11.92 6.65
C GLN A 214 -0.91 -12.41 7.54
N VAL A 215 -0.61 -11.64 8.58
CA VAL A 215 0.41 -11.96 9.59
C VAL A 215 -0.26 -12.34 10.91
N LYS A 216 0.16 -13.46 11.49
CA LYS A 216 -0.24 -13.92 12.82
C LYS A 216 0.98 -14.34 13.63
N THR A 217 0.87 -14.27 14.94
CA THR A 217 1.84 -14.83 15.88
C THR A 217 1.18 -15.91 16.72
N GLU A 218 1.86 -17.03 16.88
CA GLU A 218 1.39 -18.18 17.67
C GLU A 218 2.49 -18.61 18.65
N GLU A 219 2.13 -19.10 19.84
CA GLU A 219 3.12 -19.58 20.82
C GLU A 219 3.69 -20.94 20.37
N ALA A 220 5.02 -21.03 20.31
CA ALA A 220 5.73 -22.25 19.98
C ALA A 220 6.39 -22.82 21.25
N VAL A 221 6.04 -24.06 21.59
CA VAL A 221 6.58 -24.80 22.75
C VAL A 221 7.26 -26.07 22.23
N ASP A 222 8.30 -26.54 22.94
CA ASP A 222 9.06 -27.75 22.59
C ASP A 222 9.82 -27.62 21.26
N ILE A 223 10.39 -26.44 21.02
CA ILE A 223 11.24 -26.17 19.85
C ILE A 223 12.71 -26.48 20.16
N GLN A 224 13.56 -26.57 19.13
CA GLN A 224 14.99 -26.65 19.36
C GLN A 224 15.61 -25.24 19.39
N PRO A 225 16.65 -24.99 20.22
CA PRO A 225 17.28 -23.66 20.28
C PRO A 225 17.78 -23.14 18.93
N GLN A 226 18.20 -24.02 18.01
CA GLN A 226 18.63 -23.65 16.66
C GLN A 226 17.50 -23.19 15.73
N ASP A 227 16.23 -23.45 16.08
CA ASP A 227 15.08 -23.07 15.26
C ASP A 227 14.71 -21.58 15.47
N VAL A 228 15.22 -20.97 16.54
CA VAL A 228 14.99 -19.56 16.86
C VAL A 228 15.91 -18.66 16.02
N MET A 229 15.29 -17.84 15.19
CA MET A 229 15.95 -16.92 14.27
C MET A 229 16.24 -15.58 14.94
N LYS A 230 17.40 -14.98 14.61
CA LYS A 230 17.75 -13.65 15.08
C LYS A 230 16.89 -12.57 14.41
N PRO A 231 16.55 -11.46 15.10
CA PRO A 231 15.69 -10.41 14.57
C PRO A 231 16.20 -9.84 13.23
N GLU A 232 17.51 -9.58 13.13
CA GLU A 232 18.13 -8.97 11.96
C GLU A 232 18.11 -9.93 10.75
N GLU A 233 18.32 -11.22 11.00
CA GLU A 233 18.24 -12.27 10.00
C GLU A 233 16.80 -12.44 9.48
N LEU A 234 15.82 -12.39 10.38
CA LEU A 234 14.41 -12.44 10.02
C LEU A 234 14.00 -11.24 9.17
N ILE A 235 14.42 -10.02 9.54
CA ILE A 235 14.17 -8.81 8.75
C ILE A 235 14.78 -8.95 7.35
N ALA A 236 16.03 -9.42 7.25
CA ALA A 236 16.68 -9.66 5.98
C ALA A 236 15.94 -10.71 5.14
N LYS A 237 15.52 -11.83 5.76
CA LYS A 237 14.75 -12.91 5.12
C LYS A 237 13.37 -12.43 4.66
N ILE A 238 12.71 -11.54 5.39
CA ILE A 238 11.41 -10.97 4.97
C ILE A 238 11.61 -9.99 3.82
N LYS A 239 12.63 -9.12 3.88
CA LYS A 239 12.92 -8.14 2.82
C LYS A 239 13.39 -8.78 1.52
N THR A 240 14.21 -9.82 1.61
CA THR A 240 14.72 -10.55 0.44
C THR A 240 13.70 -11.55 -0.10
N GLY A 241 12.85 -12.09 0.78
CA GLY A 241 11.84 -13.07 0.44
C GLY A 241 12.39 -14.24 -0.37
N GLY A 242 11.56 -14.77 -1.28
CA GLY A 242 11.99 -15.75 -2.28
C GLY A 242 12.44 -15.03 -3.53
N VAL A 243 13.75 -15.02 -3.82
CA VAL A 243 14.23 -14.55 -5.12
C VAL A 243 13.65 -15.49 -6.19
N GLN A 244 12.76 -14.97 -7.04
CA GLN A 244 12.36 -15.65 -8.26
C GLN A 244 13.25 -15.10 -9.39
N PRO A 245 14.40 -15.74 -9.70
CA PRO A 245 15.19 -15.36 -10.85
C PRO A 245 14.34 -15.56 -12.11
N THR A 246 13.78 -14.47 -12.61
CA THR A 246 12.90 -14.49 -13.78
C THR A 246 13.66 -13.82 -14.90
N LYS A 247 14.31 -14.63 -15.74
CA LYS A 247 14.80 -14.16 -17.03
C LYS A 247 13.71 -14.37 -18.06
N TYR A 248 13.39 -13.34 -18.82
CA TYR A 248 12.37 -13.41 -19.86
C TYR A 248 12.99 -13.10 -21.21
N THR A 249 12.77 -13.97 -22.19
CA THR A 249 13.21 -13.72 -23.57
C THR A 249 12.07 -13.09 -24.35
N VAL A 250 12.30 -11.92 -24.90
CA VAL A 250 11.32 -11.14 -25.66
C VAL A 250 10.91 -11.92 -26.91
N VAL A 251 9.60 -12.04 -27.14
CA VAL A 251 9.03 -12.67 -28.34
C VAL A 251 8.26 -11.67 -29.19
N ALA A 252 7.94 -12.07 -30.42
CA ALA A 252 7.19 -11.25 -31.36
C ALA A 252 5.87 -10.73 -30.76
N GLY A 253 5.65 -9.41 -30.82
CA GLY A 253 4.45 -8.75 -30.31
C GLY A 253 4.50 -8.38 -28.81
N ASP A 254 5.59 -8.65 -28.11
CA ASP A 254 5.76 -8.17 -26.75
C ASP A 254 5.97 -6.65 -26.70
N CYS A 255 5.42 -6.03 -25.66
CA CYS A 255 5.68 -4.64 -25.29
C CYS A 255 6.07 -4.57 -23.80
N VAL A 256 6.88 -3.58 -23.40
CA VAL A 256 7.35 -3.49 -22.00
C VAL A 256 6.18 -3.46 -21.01
N GLY A 257 5.13 -2.69 -21.29
CA GLY A 257 3.91 -2.65 -20.48
C GLY A 257 3.13 -3.98 -20.47
N CYS A 258 3.11 -4.68 -21.60
CA CYS A 258 2.44 -5.97 -21.77
C CYS A 258 3.13 -7.06 -20.94
N ILE A 259 4.47 -7.09 -20.99
CA ILE A 259 5.30 -8.01 -20.19
C ILE A 259 5.10 -7.70 -18.70
N ALA A 260 5.11 -6.41 -18.32
CA ALA A 260 4.87 -5.98 -16.95
C ALA A 260 3.54 -6.51 -16.41
N GLN A 261 2.46 -6.35 -17.18
CA GLN A 261 1.13 -6.84 -16.80
C GLN A 261 1.05 -8.38 -16.78
N LYS A 262 1.61 -9.04 -17.80
CA LYS A 262 1.62 -10.52 -17.93
C LYS A 262 2.33 -11.20 -16.77
N LEU A 263 3.41 -10.61 -16.29
CA LEU A 263 4.22 -11.15 -15.19
C LEU A 263 3.87 -10.54 -13.83
N ASN A 264 2.87 -9.65 -13.80
CA ASN A 264 2.45 -8.91 -12.60
C ASN A 264 3.61 -8.21 -11.89
N ILE A 265 4.49 -7.57 -12.67
CA ILE A 265 5.63 -6.78 -12.18
C ILE A 265 5.45 -5.31 -12.56
N PRO A 266 5.82 -4.36 -11.69
CA PRO A 266 5.76 -2.93 -12.02
C PRO A 266 6.65 -2.58 -13.22
N LYS A 267 6.13 -1.80 -14.17
CA LYS A 267 6.84 -1.38 -15.39
C LYS A 267 8.20 -0.75 -15.07
N GLN A 268 8.28 0.05 -14.00
CA GLN A 268 9.51 0.70 -13.54
C GLN A 268 10.64 -0.29 -13.23
N VAL A 269 10.32 -1.44 -12.64
CA VAL A 269 11.32 -2.46 -12.28
C VAL A 269 12.01 -3.03 -13.52
N ILE A 270 11.30 -3.12 -14.64
CA ILE A 270 11.87 -3.59 -15.92
C ILE A 270 12.95 -2.61 -16.39
N TYR A 271 12.69 -1.30 -16.36
CA TYR A 271 13.69 -0.30 -16.75
C TYR A 271 14.89 -0.26 -15.81
N ASP A 272 14.65 -0.30 -14.50
CA ASP A 272 15.72 -0.22 -13.50
C ASP A 272 16.72 -1.37 -13.63
N LYS A 273 16.23 -2.57 -14.00
CA LYS A 273 17.05 -3.78 -14.20
C LYS A 273 17.60 -3.92 -15.61
N ASN A 274 17.03 -3.21 -16.59
CA ASN A 274 17.43 -3.25 -17.98
C ASN A 274 17.66 -1.83 -18.50
N PRO A 275 18.72 -1.12 -18.04
CA PRO A 275 18.94 0.30 -18.36
C PRO A 275 19.21 0.58 -19.85
N TRP A 276 19.42 -0.47 -20.65
CA TRP A 276 19.60 -0.42 -22.09
C TRP A 276 18.29 -0.20 -22.85
N ILE A 277 17.13 -0.34 -22.20
CA ILE A 277 15.83 -0.03 -22.79
C ILE A 277 15.68 1.48 -22.84
N HIS A 278 15.56 2.02 -24.04
CA HIS A 278 15.29 3.44 -24.30
C HIS A 278 14.04 3.55 -25.16
N ASP A 279 13.16 4.52 -24.86
CA ASP A 279 11.90 4.76 -25.59
C ASP A 279 11.02 3.49 -25.74
N ASP A 280 10.95 2.67 -24.70
CA ASP A 280 10.20 1.40 -24.65
C ASP A 280 10.62 0.36 -25.71
N MET A 281 11.78 0.54 -26.37
CA MET A 281 12.27 -0.36 -27.41
C MET A 281 12.88 -1.65 -26.86
N ILE A 282 12.31 -2.78 -27.25
CA ILE A 282 12.81 -4.14 -27.02
C ILE A 282 12.78 -4.92 -28.34
N ARG A 283 13.72 -5.84 -28.54
CA ARG A 283 13.82 -6.66 -29.76
C ARG A 283 13.56 -8.12 -29.45
N GLU A 284 12.99 -8.83 -30.42
CA GLU A 284 12.83 -10.28 -30.34
C GLU A 284 14.20 -10.94 -30.06
N GLY A 285 14.24 -11.81 -29.04
CA GLY A 285 15.47 -12.47 -28.59
C GLY A 285 16.23 -11.73 -27.49
N ASP A 286 15.87 -10.49 -27.15
CA ASP A 286 16.46 -9.81 -25.99
C ASP A 286 16.11 -10.56 -24.70
N VAL A 287 17.06 -10.64 -23.77
CA VAL A 287 16.86 -11.28 -22.47
C VAL A 287 16.71 -10.19 -21.40
N LEU A 288 15.50 -10.03 -20.89
CA LEU A 288 15.20 -9.13 -19.79
C LEU A 288 15.55 -9.78 -18.46
N ASP A 289 16.31 -9.08 -17.63
CA ASP A 289 16.42 -9.40 -16.21
C ASP A 289 15.20 -8.85 -15.49
N LEU A 290 14.30 -9.75 -15.10
CA LEU A 290 13.10 -9.44 -14.34
C LEU A 290 13.20 -10.03 -12.93
N THR A 291 14.42 -10.23 -12.42
CA THR A 291 14.64 -10.74 -11.07
C THR A 291 14.14 -9.68 -10.07
N VAL A 292 12.91 -9.88 -9.62
CA VAL A 292 12.31 -9.08 -8.56
C VAL A 292 12.53 -9.81 -7.25
N ILE A 293 13.18 -9.12 -6.31
CA ILE A 293 13.14 -9.50 -4.91
C ILE A 293 11.68 -9.30 -4.49
N GLN A 294 10.92 -10.40 -4.35
CA GLN A 294 9.57 -10.33 -3.82
C GLN A 294 9.65 -10.52 -2.31
N PRO A 295 9.54 -9.44 -1.51
CA PRO A 295 9.58 -9.56 -0.07
C PRO A 295 8.40 -10.44 0.38
N ALA A 296 8.62 -11.23 1.42
CA ALA A 296 7.58 -12.09 1.99
C ALA A 296 6.43 -11.28 2.61
N LEU A 297 6.73 -10.05 3.04
CA LEU A 297 5.75 -9.07 3.49
C LEU A 297 5.87 -7.80 2.65
N SER A 298 4.75 -7.41 2.06
CA SER A 298 4.57 -6.13 1.40
C SER A 298 3.80 -5.17 2.30
N VAL A 299 4.24 -3.93 2.36
CA VAL A 299 3.58 -2.87 3.13
C VAL A 299 2.69 -2.06 2.21
N LYS A 300 1.40 -2.01 2.51
CA LYS A 300 0.41 -1.16 1.87
C LYS A 300 0.27 0.14 2.66
N THR A 301 0.42 1.27 1.99
CA THR A 301 0.07 2.58 2.53
C THR A 301 -1.13 3.16 1.81
N VAL A 302 -2.00 3.83 2.56
CA VAL A 302 -3.08 4.67 2.02
C VAL A 302 -2.76 6.11 2.42
N GLU A 303 -2.63 6.97 1.42
CA GLU A 303 -2.25 8.37 1.57
C GLU A 303 -3.33 9.27 1.00
N LYS A 304 -3.56 10.43 1.63
CA LYS A 304 -4.39 11.49 1.06
C LYS A 304 -3.53 12.65 0.57
N MET A 305 -3.71 13.01 -0.69
CA MET A 305 -3.05 14.12 -1.36
C MET A 305 -4.09 15.11 -1.84
N VAL A 306 -3.79 16.39 -1.70
CA VAL A 306 -4.65 17.47 -2.17
C VAL A 306 -3.89 18.24 -3.24
N GLU A 307 -4.51 18.33 -4.41
CA GLU A 307 -3.97 19.03 -5.56
C GLU A 307 -4.97 20.07 -6.05
N ASN A 308 -4.47 21.22 -6.49
CA ASN A 308 -5.29 22.22 -7.12
C ASN A 308 -5.23 22.01 -8.63
N GLU A 309 -6.37 22.13 -9.30
CA GLU A 309 -6.51 22.03 -10.74
C GLU A 309 -7.24 23.26 -11.26
N GLU A 310 -6.78 23.76 -12.40
CA GLU A 310 -7.40 24.89 -13.07
C GLU A 310 -8.67 24.45 -13.80
N VAL A 311 -9.73 25.25 -13.68
CA VAL A 311 -10.98 25.04 -14.42
C VAL A 311 -11.08 26.12 -15.48
N HIS A 312 -10.97 25.73 -16.75
CA HIS A 312 -11.07 26.69 -17.85
C HIS A 312 -12.44 27.38 -17.90
N PHE A 313 -12.45 28.68 -18.17
CA PHE A 313 -13.69 29.41 -18.39
C PHE A 313 -14.32 29.06 -19.73
N GLU A 314 -15.64 29.19 -19.81
CA GLU A 314 -16.38 29.13 -21.06
C GLU A 314 -16.46 30.52 -21.71
N THR A 315 -16.59 30.57 -23.04
CA THR A 315 -16.81 31.81 -23.78
C THR A 315 -18.24 31.85 -24.33
N GLU A 316 -19.02 32.83 -23.89
CA GLU A 316 -20.35 33.14 -24.41
C GLU A 316 -20.24 34.16 -25.55
N VAL A 317 -20.83 33.82 -26.70
CA VAL A 317 -20.74 34.62 -27.92
C VAL A 317 -22.08 35.31 -28.20
N GLU A 318 -22.08 36.64 -28.19
CA GLU A 318 -23.19 37.47 -28.63
C GLU A 318 -22.94 37.98 -30.06
N THR A 319 -23.91 37.87 -30.96
CA THR A 319 -23.75 38.34 -32.35
C THR A 319 -24.26 39.77 -32.52
N ASP A 320 -23.52 40.60 -33.25
CA ASP A 320 -23.94 41.97 -33.58
C ASP A 320 -23.99 42.20 -35.11
N PRO A 321 -25.18 42.44 -35.69
CA PRO A 321 -25.35 42.67 -37.13
C PRO A 321 -24.88 44.05 -37.61
N THR A 322 -24.54 44.96 -36.70
CA THR A 322 -23.99 46.28 -37.04
C THR A 322 -22.46 46.25 -37.17
N MET A 323 -21.84 45.28 -36.50
CA MET A 323 -20.40 45.08 -36.43
C MET A 323 -19.91 44.17 -37.56
N LYS A 324 -18.76 44.50 -38.16
CA LYS A 324 -18.22 43.80 -39.32
C LYS A 324 -17.88 42.34 -39.01
N GLU A 325 -18.17 41.44 -39.96
CA GLU A 325 -17.80 40.03 -39.85
C GLU A 325 -16.29 39.87 -39.66
N GLY A 326 -15.89 38.96 -38.76
CA GLY A 326 -14.50 38.71 -38.40
C GLY A 326 -13.97 39.61 -37.26
N ILE A 327 -14.66 40.70 -36.91
CA ILE A 327 -14.32 41.49 -35.72
C ILE A 327 -14.91 40.81 -34.49
N VAL A 328 -14.09 40.68 -33.44
CA VAL A 328 -14.49 40.19 -32.11
C VAL A 328 -14.15 41.27 -31.09
N GLU A 329 -15.12 41.62 -30.25
CA GLU A 329 -14.96 42.59 -29.16
C GLU A 329 -15.24 41.89 -27.84
N THR A 330 -14.29 41.92 -26.90
CA THR A 330 -14.50 41.37 -25.56
C THR A 330 -15.41 42.29 -24.76
N ILE A 331 -16.59 41.80 -24.38
CA ILE A 331 -17.54 42.50 -23.49
C ILE A 331 -17.08 42.38 -22.04
N SER A 332 -16.67 41.18 -21.63
CA SER A 332 -16.16 40.89 -20.30
C SER A 332 -15.06 39.84 -20.39
N PRO A 333 -13.88 40.06 -19.77
CA PRO A 333 -12.82 39.07 -19.76
C PRO A 333 -13.25 37.83 -18.97
N GLY A 334 -12.85 36.65 -19.46
CA GLY A 334 -12.97 35.40 -18.70
C GLY A 334 -11.88 35.28 -17.64
N LYS A 335 -12.14 34.47 -16.63
CA LYS A 335 -11.13 34.09 -15.63
C LYS A 335 -11.27 32.61 -15.33
N ASN A 336 -10.15 31.87 -15.40
CA ASN A 336 -10.16 30.46 -15.01
C ASN A 336 -10.50 30.34 -13.52
N GLY A 337 -11.25 29.29 -13.20
CA GLY A 337 -11.54 28.89 -11.83
C GLY A 337 -10.43 28.01 -11.28
N LEU A 338 -10.58 27.66 -10.00
CA LEU A 338 -9.70 26.75 -9.29
C LEU A 338 -10.55 25.72 -8.57
N LYS A 339 -10.30 24.43 -8.84
CA LYS A 339 -10.87 23.33 -8.06
C LYS A 339 -9.77 22.64 -7.28
N GLN A 340 -10.09 22.21 -6.08
CA GLN A 340 -9.22 21.42 -5.22
C GLN A 340 -9.71 19.97 -5.29
N VAL A 341 -8.83 19.07 -5.73
CA VAL A 341 -9.11 17.65 -5.87
C VAL A 341 -8.36 16.91 -4.76
N THR A 342 -9.09 16.07 -4.03
CA THR A 342 -8.52 15.20 -3.00
C THR A 342 -8.40 13.79 -3.54
N TYR A 343 -7.17 13.31 -3.63
CA TYR A 343 -6.78 11.99 -4.07
C TYR A 343 -6.50 11.07 -2.88
N GLU A 344 -7.06 9.87 -2.92
CA GLU A 344 -6.64 8.74 -2.10
C GLU A 344 -5.70 7.87 -2.93
N LEU A 345 -4.44 7.79 -2.51
CA LEU A 345 -3.37 7.05 -3.17
C LEU A 345 -3.11 5.76 -2.39
N THR A 346 -3.22 4.63 -3.06
CA THR A 346 -2.80 3.33 -2.50
C THR A 346 -1.43 2.96 -3.05
N LYS A 347 -0.45 2.78 -2.17
CA LYS A 347 0.90 2.34 -2.54
C LYS A 347 1.23 1.00 -1.92
N ILE A 348 1.96 0.15 -2.65
CA ILE A 348 2.51 -1.12 -2.14
C ILE A 348 4.03 -1.02 -2.22
N ASN A 349 4.71 -1.17 -1.08
CA ASN A 349 6.16 -0.98 -0.93
C ASN A 349 6.65 0.38 -1.48
N GLY A 350 5.83 1.42 -1.31
CA GLY A 350 6.12 2.78 -1.79
C GLY A 350 5.81 3.03 -3.28
N GLN A 351 5.39 2.03 -4.04
CA GLN A 351 5.00 2.20 -5.44
C GLN A 351 3.50 2.42 -5.56
N LEU A 352 3.08 3.44 -6.33
CA LEU A 352 1.67 3.73 -6.59
C LEU A 352 1.01 2.57 -7.33
N THR A 353 -0.10 2.08 -6.79
CA THR A 353 -0.87 0.95 -7.36
C THR A 353 -2.29 1.35 -7.72
N ASP A 354 -2.88 2.30 -7.01
CA ASP A 354 -4.23 2.80 -7.26
C ASP A 354 -4.32 4.27 -6.85
N GLU A 355 -5.13 5.03 -7.58
CA GLU A 355 -5.38 6.45 -7.37
C GLU A 355 -6.87 6.71 -7.55
N LYS A 356 -7.50 7.31 -6.54
CA LYS A 356 -8.94 7.55 -6.54
C LYS A 356 -9.26 8.97 -6.09
N ILE A 357 -10.10 9.65 -6.85
CA ILE A 357 -10.70 10.92 -6.42
C ILE A 357 -11.74 10.62 -5.34
N VAL A 358 -11.55 11.21 -4.16
CA VAL A 358 -12.46 11.07 -3.01
C VAL A 358 -13.18 12.36 -2.65
N GLY A 359 -12.76 13.49 -3.22
CA GLY A 359 -13.42 14.78 -3.06
C GLY A 359 -12.99 15.78 -4.12
N GLU A 360 -13.92 16.64 -4.51
CA GLU A 360 -13.70 17.77 -5.41
C GLU A 360 -14.43 18.98 -4.84
N ASP A 361 -13.70 20.06 -4.61
CA ASP A 361 -14.25 21.31 -4.09
C ASP A 361 -13.86 22.47 -5.03
N ILE A 362 -14.83 23.20 -5.56
CA ILE A 362 -14.54 24.40 -6.35
C ILE A 362 -14.21 25.54 -5.39
N VAL A 363 -12.92 25.91 -5.34
CA VAL A 363 -12.40 27.01 -4.50
C VAL A 363 -12.72 28.35 -5.14
N GLU A 364 -12.58 28.44 -6.45
CA GLU A 364 -12.89 29.63 -7.23
C GLU A 364 -13.68 29.24 -8.49
N GLN A 365 -14.87 29.81 -8.67
CA GLN A 365 -15.68 29.55 -9.85
C GLN A 365 -15.07 30.25 -11.08
N PRO A 366 -15.00 29.58 -12.26
CA PRO A 366 -14.59 30.25 -13.47
C PRO A 366 -15.59 31.36 -13.83
N VAL A 367 -15.06 32.48 -14.33
CA VAL A 367 -15.85 33.60 -14.84
C VAL A 367 -15.93 33.45 -16.36
N THR A 368 -17.14 33.26 -16.88
CA THR A 368 -17.42 33.16 -18.32
C THR A 368 -16.94 34.42 -19.05
N GLU A 369 -16.14 34.23 -20.08
CA GLU A 369 -15.80 35.30 -21.02
C GLU A 369 -17.02 35.64 -21.87
N LYS A 370 -17.33 36.92 -22.04
CA LYS A 370 -18.38 37.35 -22.97
C LYS A 370 -17.74 38.10 -24.12
N VAL A 371 -17.98 37.64 -25.34
CA VAL A 371 -17.49 38.30 -26.55
C VAL A 371 -18.63 38.63 -27.49
N ARG A 372 -18.54 39.78 -28.14
CA ARG A 372 -19.40 40.20 -29.24
C ARG A 372 -18.71 39.86 -30.56
N LYS A 373 -19.40 39.17 -31.47
CA LYS A 373 -18.91 38.89 -32.83
C LYS A 373 -19.76 39.61 -33.86
N GLY A 374 -19.09 40.34 -34.75
CA GLY A 374 -19.78 40.97 -35.86
C GLY A 374 -20.27 39.98 -36.91
N THR A 375 -21.43 40.25 -37.50
CA THR A 375 -22.01 39.44 -38.59
C THR A 375 -22.32 40.27 -39.84
N LYS A 376 -21.93 41.55 -39.87
CA LYS A 376 -22.11 42.41 -41.04
C LYS A 376 -21.10 42.06 -42.13
N VAL A 377 -21.55 41.35 -43.14
CA VAL A 377 -20.77 41.05 -44.35
C VAL A 377 -20.67 42.30 -45.22
N VAL A 378 -19.46 42.74 -45.55
CA VAL A 378 -19.21 43.80 -46.53
C VAL A 378 -18.58 43.14 -47.76
N LYS A 379 -19.26 43.22 -48.91
CA LYS A 379 -18.78 42.60 -50.14
C LYS A 379 -17.40 43.12 -50.51
N GLY A 380 -16.48 42.19 -50.80
CA GLY A 380 -15.10 42.50 -51.15
C GLY A 380 -14.20 42.94 -49.99
N GLU A 381 -14.68 42.93 -48.75
CA GLU A 381 -13.84 43.01 -47.56
C GLU A 381 -13.74 41.64 -46.89
N GLY A 382 -12.53 41.18 -46.66
CA GLY A 382 -12.23 39.89 -46.04
C GLY A 382 -12.44 39.90 -44.52
N THR A 383 -12.73 38.72 -43.98
CA THR A 383 -12.91 38.47 -42.55
C THR A 383 -11.59 38.31 -41.78
N GLY A 384 -10.48 38.07 -42.48
CA GLY A 384 -9.17 37.76 -41.90
C GLY A 384 -9.03 36.29 -41.49
N THR A 385 -10.04 35.47 -41.78
CA THR A 385 -10.02 34.02 -41.61
C THR A 385 -9.92 33.37 -42.99
N PHE A 386 -8.76 32.83 -43.34
CA PHE A 386 -8.52 32.26 -44.67
C PHE A 386 -9.03 30.82 -44.80
N ALA A 387 -9.65 30.49 -45.93
CA ALA A 387 -9.87 29.13 -46.38
C ALA A 387 -8.66 28.63 -47.18
N TRP A 388 -8.53 27.31 -47.26
CA TRP A 388 -7.58 26.70 -48.19
C TRP A 388 -7.92 27.13 -49.63
N PRO A 389 -6.93 27.67 -50.37
CA PRO A 389 -7.15 28.13 -51.75
C PRO A 389 -7.30 26.96 -52.74
N VAL A 390 -7.05 25.73 -52.29
CA VAL A 390 -7.11 24.50 -53.10
C VAL A 390 -7.85 23.43 -52.30
N LEU A 391 -8.77 22.72 -52.95
CA LEU A 391 -9.45 21.56 -52.36
C LEU A 391 -8.55 20.31 -52.39
N SER A 392 -8.74 19.40 -51.42
CA SER A 392 -7.92 18.18 -51.29
C SER A 392 -6.41 18.47 -51.29
N GLN A 393 -6.04 19.49 -50.54
CA GLN A 393 -4.69 20.05 -50.53
C GLN A 393 -3.68 19.14 -49.83
N SER A 394 -2.45 19.14 -50.35
CA SER A 394 -1.26 18.65 -49.68
C SER A 394 -0.14 19.66 -49.85
N ILE A 395 0.54 19.97 -48.75
CA ILE A 395 1.71 20.85 -48.76
C ILE A 395 2.91 20.07 -49.27
N THR A 396 3.54 20.55 -50.34
CA THR A 396 4.80 20.00 -50.87
C THR A 396 6.01 20.77 -50.37
N SER A 397 5.82 22.04 -50.01
CA SER A 397 6.88 22.93 -49.54
C SER A 397 6.31 23.93 -48.53
N THR A 398 7.05 24.20 -47.47
CA THR A 398 6.68 25.11 -46.38
C THR A 398 7.46 26.42 -46.48
N PHE A 399 6.92 27.45 -45.83
CA PHE A 399 7.54 28.76 -45.66
C PHE A 399 8.87 28.67 -44.90
N GLY A 400 9.86 29.49 -45.29
CA GLY A 400 11.12 29.64 -44.56
C GLY A 400 12.39 29.54 -45.42
N THR A 401 13.55 29.69 -44.78
CA THR A 401 14.86 29.68 -45.47
C THR A 401 15.32 28.25 -45.75
N ARG A 402 15.68 27.98 -47.01
CA ARG A 402 16.19 26.68 -47.49
C ARG A 402 17.34 26.92 -48.45
N TRP A 403 18.47 26.26 -48.22
CA TRP A 403 19.68 26.38 -49.05
C TRP A 403 20.11 27.85 -49.30
N GLY A 404 19.97 28.70 -48.28
CA GLY A 404 20.34 30.12 -48.35
C GLY A 404 19.35 31.03 -49.10
N LYS A 405 18.22 30.50 -49.58
CA LYS A 405 17.13 31.29 -50.19
C LYS A 405 15.86 31.22 -49.34
N MET A 406 15.17 32.34 -49.22
CA MET A 406 13.91 32.43 -48.48
C MET A 406 12.75 31.99 -49.38
N HIS A 407 12.05 30.92 -49.00
CA HIS A 407 10.79 30.55 -49.61
C HIS A 407 9.68 31.39 -48.97
N LYS A 408 9.05 32.25 -49.77
CA LYS A 408 8.16 33.32 -49.30
C LYS A 408 6.74 32.86 -48.99
N GLY A 409 6.37 31.66 -49.38
CA GLY A 409 5.02 31.13 -49.23
C GLY A 409 5.04 29.65 -48.86
N ILE A 410 3.94 28.98 -49.19
CA ILE A 410 3.84 27.52 -49.18
C ILE A 410 3.50 27.04 -50.59
N ASP A 411 3.98 25.84 -50.93
CA ASP A 411 3.64 25.20 -52.20
C ASP A 411 2.62 24.09 -51.94
N ILE A 412 1.49 24.17 -52.62
CA ILE A 412 0.31 23.36 -52.40
C ILE A 412 -0.02 22.60 -53.68
N VAL A 413 -0.24 21.30 -53.58
CA VAL A 413 -0.83 20.48 -54.64
C VAL A 413 -2.22 20.01 -54.21
N GLY A 414 -3.08 19.67 -55.17
CA GLY A 414 -4.43 19.22 -54.89
C GLY A 414 -5.31 19.33 -56.12
N ASN A 415 -6.57 19.71 -55.95
CA ASN A 415 -7.42 20.08 -57.08
C ASN A 415 -6.78 21.23 -57.87
N HIS A 416 -6.89 21.21 -59.19
CA HIS A 416 -6.31 22.24 -60.04
C HIS A 416 -7.06 23.57 -59.96
N THR A 417 -8.31 23.62 -59.49
CA THR A 417 -9.03 24.88 -59.28
C THR A 417 -8.42 25.63 -58.09
N ILE A 418 -7.96 26.87 -58.35
CA ILE A 418 -7.47 27.80 -57.33
C ILE A 418 -8.59 28.78 -57.00
N MET A 419 -8.87 28.92 -55.70
CA MET A 419 -9.93 29.75 -55.15
C MET A 419 -9.36 30.88 -54.28
N ALA A 420 -10.10 31.98 -54.18
CA ALA A 420 -9.78 33.06 -53.24
C ALA A 420 -9.90 32.57 -51.79
N ALA A 421 -8.86 32.80 -50.99
CA ALA A 421 -8.79 32.35 -49.61
C ALA A 421 -9.73 33.12 -48.67
N ASP A 422 -10.09 34.35 -49.00
CA ASP A 422 -11.05 35.21 -48.29
C ASP A 422 -11.61 36.26 -49.26
N ASN A 423 -12.67 36.98 -48.87
CA ASN A 423 -13.25 38.02 -49.72
C ASN A 423 -12.22 39.13 -49.95
N GLY A 424 -12.22 39.73 -51.13
CA GLY A 424 -11.26 40.80 -51.42
C GLY A 424 -11.42 41.42 -52.78
N LYS A 425 -10.48 42.29 -53.11
CA LYS A 425 -10.34 42.92 -54.42
C LYS A 425 -9.04 42.46 -55.06
N VAL A 426 -9.10 41.96 -56.27
CA VAL A 426 -7.92 41.65 -57.07
C VAL A 426 -7.18 42.94 -57.37
N VAL A 427 -5.99 43.12 -56.79
CA VAL A 427 -5.15 44.30 -57.03
C VAL A 427 -4.19 44.08 -58.20
N SER A 428 -3.85 42.82 -58.49
CA SER A 428 -3.00 42.49 -59.63
C SER A 428 -3.31 41.10 -60.17
N ALA A 429 -3.35 40.96 -61.48
CA ALA A 429 -3.50 39.69 -62.19
C ALA A 429 -2.68 39.77 -63.48
N GLY A 430 -1.72 38.86 -63.66
CA GLY A 430 -0.82 38.94 -64.81
C GLY A 430 0.34 37.95 -64.73
N TYR A 431 1.44 38.27 -65.40
CA TYR A 431 2.63 37.43 -65.47
C TYR A 431 3.86 38.14 -64.89
N LYS A 432 4.63 37.44 -64.06
CA LYS A 432 5.97 37.84 -63.59
C LYS A 432 6.96 36.69 -63.83
N SER A 433 8.23 37.00 -64.04
CA SER A 433 9.23 35.97 -64.36
C SER A 433 9.45 34.96 -63.23
N ASP A 434 9.40 35.41 -61.97
CA ASP A 434 9.53 34.58 -60.78
C ASP A 434 8.22 33.84 -60.45
N TYR A 435 7.10 34.55 -60.36
CA TYR A 435 5.81 33.98 -59.96
C TYR A 435 5.00 33.33 -61.10
N GLY A 436 5.43 33.47 -62.35
CA GLY A 436 4.66 33.05 -63.51
C GLY A 436 3.34 33.81 -63.60
N ASN A 437 2.27 33.13 -64.03
CA ASN A 437 0.92 33.67 -63.93
C ASN A 437 0.49 33.74 -62.46
N TYR A 438 0.08 34.92 -62.01
CA TYR A 438 -0.27 35.16 -60.63
C TYR A 438 -1.49 36.06 -60.47
N VAL A 439 -2.08 35.98 -59.28
CA VAL A 439 -3.14 36.85 -58.77
C VAL A 439 -2.72 37.34 -57.39
N LEU A 440 -2.90 38.63 -57.11
CA LEU A 440 -2.75 39.25 -55.79
C LEU A 440 -4.10 39.84 -55.40
N ILE A 441 -4.61 39.46 -54.23
CA ILE A 441 -5.90 39.92 -53.68
C ILE A 441 -5.61 40.74 -52.42
N ASP A 442 -6.12 41.96 -52.38
CA ASP A 442 -6.17 42.77 -51.15
C ASP A 442 -7.53 42.54 -50.47
N HIS A 443 -7.50 42.05 -49.24
CA HIS A 443 -8.69 41.71 -48.47
C HIS A 443 -9.30 42.91 -47.75
N MET A 444 -8.78 44.13 -47.93
CA MET A 444 -9.30 45.38 -47.34
C MET A 444 -9.35 45.37 -45.80
N ASN A 445 -8.68 44.42 -45.16
CA ASN A 445 -8.61 44.22 -43.70
C ASN A 445 -7.15 44.21 -43.20
N GLY A 446 -6.23 44.71 -44.02
CA GLY A 446 -4.79 44.72 -43.76
C GLY A 446 -4.05 43.45 -44.19
N TYR A 447 -4.74 42.48 -44.78
CA TYR A 447 -4.14 41.30 -45.39
C TYR A 447 -4.16 41.33 -46.92
N GLU A 448 -3.12 40.77 -47.53
CA GLU A 448 -3.10 40.44 -48.95
C GLU A 448 -2.71 38.97 -49.13
N THR A 449 -3.25 38.31 -50.16
CA THR A 449 -2.86 36.94 -50.53
C THR A 449 -2.39 36.87 -51.96
N MET A 450 -1.29 36.16 -52.20
CA MET A 450 -0.76 35.93 -53.54
C MET A 450 -0.85 34.47 -53.94
N TYR A 451 -1.25 34.25 -55.19
CA TYR A 451 -1.47 32.95 -55.80
C TYR A 451 -0.66 32.91 -57.08
N ALA A 452 0.31 32.00 -57.20
CA ALA A 452 1.28 32.00 -58.29
C ALA A 452 1.40 30.63 -58.98
N HIS A 453 2.20 30.61 -60.05
CA HIS A 453 2.46 29.46 -60.94
C HIS A 453 1.23 28.93 -61.68
N MET A 454 0.18 29.74 -61.86
CA MET A 454 -1.05 29.31 -62.53
C MET A 454 -0.80 28.90 -63.99
N SER A 455 -1.55 27.92 -64.49
CA SER A 455 -1.62 27.64 -65.94
C SER A 455 -2.55 28.60 -66.65
N LYS A 456 -3.59 29.08 -65.96
CA LYS A 456 -4.56 30.05 -66.45
C LYS A 456 -5.05 30.95 -65.32
N VAL A 457 -5.10 32.26 -65.56
CA VAL A 457 -5.74 33.25 -64.67
C VAL A 457 -7.18 33.46 -65.15
N GLU A 458 -8.15 33.40 -64.25
CA GLU A 458 -9.58 33.53 -64.57
C GLU A 458 -10.23 34.77 -63.93
N THR A 459 -9.41 35.68 -63.40
CA THR A 459 -9.83 36.97 -62.87
C THR A 459 -8.96 38.11 -63.40
N THR A 460 -9.35 39.35 -63.11
CA THR A 460 -8.66 40.57 -63.59
C THR A 460 -8.50 41.58 -62.47
N ALA A 461 -7.48 42.44 -62.57
CA ALA A 461 -7.31 43.53 -61.62
C ALA A 461 -8.57 44.42 -61.56
N GLY A 462 -9.01 44.73 -60.35
CA GLY A 462 -10.23 45.48 -60.05
C GLY A 462 -11.44 44.61 -59.67
N THR A 463 -11.43 43.31 -59.97
CA THR A 463 -12.54 42.40 -59.65
C THR A 463 -12.69 42.20 -58.14
N ILE A 464 -13.92 42.27 -57.64
CA ILE A 464 -14.26 41.83 -56.29
C ILE A 464 -14.51 40.33 -56.35
N VAL A 465 -13.84 39.58 -55.48
CA VAL A 465 -13.96 38.13 -55.37
C VAL A 465 -14.42 37.77 -53.97
N GLU A 466 -15.29 36.77 -53.86
CA GLU A 466 -15.74 36.23 -52.59
C GLU A 466 -14.90 35.01 -52.19
N LYS A 467 -14.87 34.69 -50.90
CA LYS A 467 -14.16 33.53 -50.36
C LYS A 467 -14.65 32.24 -51.02
N GLY A 468 -13.71 31.47 -51.57
CA GLY A 468 -14.00 30.24 -52.31
C GLY A 468 -14.31 30.45 -53.80
N GLU A 469 -14.37 31.69 -54.29
CA GLU A 469 -14.54 31.97 -55.72
C GLU A 469 -13.31 31.53 -56.51
N GLN A 470 -13.52 30.90 -57.66
CA GLN A 470 -12.45 30.44 -58.55
C GLN A 470 -11.76 31.64 -59.21
N ILE A 471 -10.44 31.70 -59.05
CA ILE A 471 -9.60 32.81 -59.57
C ILE A 471 -8.59 32.35 -60.62
N GLY A 472 -8.37 31.04 -60.75
CA GLY A 472 -7.46 30.48 -61.74
C GLY A 472 -7.31 28.98 -61.65
N ILE A 473 -6.41 28.45 -62.48
CA ILE A 473 -6.10 27.03 -62.59
C ILE A 473 -4.62 26.81 -62.29
N MET A 474 -4.31 25.83 -61.43
CA MET A 474 -2.97 25.41 -61.06
C MET A 474 -2.13 25.04 -62.29
N GLY A 475 -0.83 25.31 -62.23
CA GLY A 475 0.09 25.05 -63.33
C GLY A 475 1.53 24.99 -62.88
N SER A 476 2.43 25.23 -63.82
CA SER A 476 3.89 25.20 -63.62
C SER A 476 4.53 26.28 -64.50
N THR A 477 4.20 27.56 -64.24
CA THR A 477 4.74 28.71 -64.97
C THR A 477 5.69 29.55 -64.10
N GLY A 478 6.59 30.33 -64.70
CA GLY A 478 7.60 31.09 -63.95
C GLY A 478 8.71 30.20 -63.39
N ASP A 479 9.23 30.53 -62.20
CA ASP A 479 10.24 29.74 -61.51
C ASP A 479 9.58 28.59 -60.72
N SER A 480 9.13 27.57 -61.44
CA SER A 480 8.43 26.40 -60.88
C SER A 480 9.03 25.10 -61.40
N THR A 481 9.21 24.12 -60.51
CA THR A 481 9.82 22.82 -60.82
C THR A 481 8.80 21.71 -61.11
N GLY A 482 7.50 22.01 -61.02
CA GLY A 482 6.41 21.06 -61.25
C GLY A 482 5.04 21.70 -60.97
N VAL A 483 3.94 21.00 -61.27
CA VAL A 483 2.60 21.56 -61.08
C VAL A 483 2.27 21.73 -59.59
N HIS A 484 2.13 22.99 -59.15
CA HIS A 484 1.72 23.36 -57.79
C HIS A 484 1.19 24.80 -57.77
N LEU A 485 0.51 25.17 -56.68
CA LEU A 485 0.19 26.55 -56.33
C LEU A 485 1.24 27.05 -55.33
N HIS A 486 1.89 28.17 -55.63
CA HIS A 486 2.63 28.93 -54.63
C HIS A 486 1.70 29.97 -53.99
N PHE A 487 1.55 29.91 -52.67
CA PHE A 487 0.62 30.74 -51.90
C PHE A 487 1.35 31.56 -50.83
N GLU A 488 1.18 32.87 -50.84
CA GLU A 488 1.73 33.80 -49.85
C GLU A 488 0.62 34.54 -49.09
N VAL A 489 0.90 34.86 -47.83
CA VAL A 489 0.05 35.74 -46.99
C VAL A 489 0.90 36.93 -46.56
N HIS A 490 0.37 38.13 -46.72
CA HIS A 490 0.99 39.37 -46.28
C HIS A 490 0.08 40.07 -45.28
N LYS A 491 0.64 40.67 -44.24
CA LYS A 491 -0.07 41.47 -43.24
C LYS A 491 0.61 42.82 -43.07
N GLY A 492 -0.08 43.91 -43.38
CA GLY A 492 0.48 45.26 -43.30
C GLY A 492 1.78 45.43 -44.11
N GLY A 493 1.88 44.77 -45.26
CA GLY A 493 3.06 44.76 -46.13
C GLY A 493 4.21 43.86 -45.67
N SER A 494 4.07 43.16 -44.54
CA SER A 494 5.04 42.16 -44.07
C SER A 494 4.61 40.77 -44.50
N LEU A 495 5.58 39.97 -44.96
CA LEU A 495 5.37 38.59 -45.37
C LEU A 495 5.19 37.68 -44.15
N GLU A 496 4.14 36.88 -44.14
CA GLU A 496 3.78 36.00 -43.04
C GLU A 496 3.81 34.53 -43.45
N ASN A 497 4.02 33.63 -42.47
CA ASN A 497 3.88 32.19 -42.70
C ASN A 497 2.39 31.82 -42.91
N PRO A 498 1.97 31.37 -44.11
CA PRO A 498 0.57 31.07 -44.39
C PRO A 498 -0.06 30.01 -43.46
N LEU A 499 0.75 29.09 -42.93
CA LEU A 499 0.27 28.01 -42.06
C LEU A 499 -0.24 28.51 -40.69
N LYS A 500 0.04 29.76 -40.31
CA LYS A 500 -0.56 30.37 -39.11
C LYS A 500 -2.04 30.71 -39.27
N TYR A 501 -2.53 30.80 -40.50
CA TYR A 501 -3.87 31.31 -40.81
C TYR A 501 -4.77 30.30 -41.53
N LEU A 502 -4.17 29.23 -42.08
CA LEU A 502 -4.89 28.15 -42.72
C LEU A 502 -5.14 27.04 -41.69
N ASN A 503 -6.35 27.02 -41.13
CA ASN A 503 -6.75 25.97 -40.20
C ASN A 503 -6.97 24.63 -40.94
N ARG A 504 -6.57 23.53 -40.30
CA ARG A 504 -6.83 22.16 -40.77
C ARG A 504 -8.25 21.70 -40.46
#